data_AF-A0A2A2H2J7-F1
#
_entry.id   AF-A0A2A2H2J7-F1
#
_cell.length_a   1.000
_cell.length_b   1.000
_cell.length_c   1.000
_cell.angle_alpha   90.00
_cell.angle_beta   90.00
_cell.angle_gamma   90.00
#
_symmetry.space_group_name_H-M   'P 1'
#
loop_
_entity.id
_entity.type
_entity.pdbx_description
1 polymer ?
#
loop_
_entity_poly.entity_id
_entity_poly.type
_entity_poly.pdbx_seq_one_letter_code
_entity_poly.pdbx_strand_id
1 'polypeptide(L)'
;MQKTLLIYESKYGTTEKIARYLSLVLGPAKYCRTDEFKDLYKDFDFVVIGSPVYSGKLEPQICQFVENNLDWLKEKPVALFCTCLSPSDGNENLNDLAKTIGKIVDKNVLGGVLKQSTLNEEDKKALQLFSKKIGFELEDIDNFNLSNVLKYALELKLIKDDLIPKAPSPKVKKTIENFLTTHNTCTLSTSYKNRVRSTPIEYLYSNGFMYFLSEGGEKFSNIPLNKNISIAVYDNYTRMNSLAGMQITGSAYIVPEDTYEYYDVIKMKGLNENFIKNLQVNMNIIKIEINKIEFLYSKFKKMDFEPKQIYFFPKHL
;
A
#
# COMPACT_ATOMS: atom_id res chain seq x y z
N MET A 1 15.95 -1.10 -2.43
CA MET A 1 14.62 -1.24 -1.77
C MET A 1 14.72 -0.66 -0.39
N GLN A 2 13.94 0.37 -0.11
CA GLN A 2 13.93 1.04 1.18
C GLN A 2 13.40 0.13 2.30
N LYS A 3 14.14 0.07 3.41
CA LYS A 3 13.82 -0.67 4.63
C LYS A 3 13.05 0.21 5.62
N THR A 4 12.07 -0.38 6.31
CA THR A 4 11.24 0.32 7.30
C THR A 4 11.49 -0.20 8.72
N LEU A 5 11.75 0.70 9.66
CA LEU A 5 11.87 0.37 11.09
C LEU A 5 10.61 0.86 11.81
N LEU A 6 10.01 0.00 12.62
CA LEU A 6 8.91 0.37 13.51
C LEU A 6 9.38 0.24 14.95
N ILE A 7 9.39 1.34 15.68
CA ILE A 7 9.72 1.38 17.10
C ILE A 7 8.41 1.60 17.85
N TYR A 8 8.12 0.79 18.86
CA TYR A 8 6.89 0.96 19.62
C TYR A 8 7.04 0.58 21.08
N GLU A 9 6.09 1.02 21.90
CA GLU A 9 5.86 0.41 23.21
C GLU A 9 4.46 -0.16 23.30
N SER A 10 4.26 -1.17 24.16
CA SER A 10 2.93 -1.74 24.37
C SER A 10 2.82 -2.47 25.70
N LYS A 11 1.84 -2.05 26.51
CA LYS A 11 1.49 -2.71 27.78
C LYS A 11 0.49 -3.86 27.57
N TYR A 12 -0.59 -3.59 26.83
CA TYR A 12 -1.71 -4.54 26.62
C TYR A 12 -1.83 -5.08 25.18
N GLY A 13 -0.81 -4.86 24.34
CA GLY A 13 -0.65 -5.53 23.05
C GLY A 13 -1.31 -4.87 21.83
N THR A 14 -2.20 -3.88 22.00
CA THR A 14 -2.84 -3.21 20.84
C THR A 14 -1.84 -2.48 19.96
N THR A 15 -0.92 -1.70 20.55
CA THR A 15 0.14 -0.99 19.80
C THR A 15 1.04 -1.96 19.06
N GLU A 16 1.43 -3.06 19.71
CA GLU A 16 2.23 -4.11 19.08
C GLU A 16 1.49 -4.75 17.89
N LYS A 17 0.22 -5.10 18.07
CA LYS A 17 -0.62 -5.66 17.02
C LYS A 17 -0.67 -4.74 15.80
N ILE A 18 -0.81 -3.43 16.02
CA ILE A 18 -0.78 -2.42 14.96
C ILE A 18 0.60 -2.35 14.30
N ALA A 19 1.68 -2.23 15.06
CA ALA A 19 3.05 -2.21 14.52
C ALA A 19 3.32 -3.43 13.62
N ARG A 20 2.84 -4.62 14.02
CA ARG A 20 2.93 -5.84 13.20
C ARG A 20 2.18 -5.70 11.87
N TYR A 21 0.94 -5.22 11.86
CA TYR A 21 0.20 -4.99 10.61
C TYR A 21 0.83 -3.93 9.71
N LEU A 22 1.29 -2.81 10.28
CA LEU A 22 2.01 -1.78 9.53
C LEU A 22 3.27 -2.36 8.88
N SER A 23 4.04 -3.19 9.60
CA SER A 23 5.26 -3.81 9.09
C SER A 23 5.04 -4.71 7.85
N LEU A 24 3.91 -5.44 7.82
CA LEU A 24 3.55 -6.32 6.71
C LEU A 24 3.29 -5.53 5.41
N VAL A 25 2.64 -4.37 5.52
CA VAL A 25 2.28 -3.54 4.35
C VAL A 25 3.47 -2.71 3.88
N LEU A 26 4.26 -2.19 4.81
CA LEU A 26 5.35 -1.27 4.52
C LEU A 26 6.55 -1.97 3.88
N GLY A 27 6.93 -3.15 4.38
CA GLY A 27 7.94 -4.06 3.81
C GLY A 27 9.29 -3.41 3.43
N PRO A 28 10.28 -4.21 3.00
CA PRO A 28 11.12 -4.93 3.96
C PRO A 28 11.19 -4.18 5.30
N ALA A 29 10.61 -4.75 6.36
CA ALA A 29 10.42 -4.06 7.62
C ALA A 29 10.94 -4.85 8.82
N LYS A 30 11.31 -4.13 9.87
CA LYS A 30 11.57 -4.66 11.21
C LYS A 30 10.76 -3.86 12.22
N TYR A 31 10.24 -4.52 13.25
CA TYR A 31 9.67 -3.86 14.41
C TYR A 31 10.43 -4.27 15.67
N CYS A 32 10.52 -3.38 16.64
CA CYS A 32 11.12 -3.66 17.94
C CYS A 32 10.58 -2.69 19.00
N ARG A 33 10.73 -3.08 20.28
CA ARG A 33 10.57 -2.16 21.40
C ARG A 33 11.75 -1.20 21.51
N THR A 34 11.62 -0.18 22.37
CA THR A 34 12.68 0.81 22.55
C THR A 34 13.94 0.21 23.17
N ASP A 35 13.80 -0.77 24.07
CA ASP A 35 14.90 -1.52 24.71
C ASP A 35 15.56 -2.56 23.79
N GLU A 36 14.86 -3.00 22.75
CA GLU A 36 15.36 -3.91 21.71
C GLU A 36 16.05 -3.18 20.54
N PHE A 37 16.04 -1.85 20.54
CA PHE A 37 16.66 -1.03 19.51
C PHE A 37 18.17 -1.26 19.46
N LYS A 38 18.74 -1.29 18.25
CA LYS A 38 20.17 -1.48 18.00
C LYS A 38 20.65 -0.37 17.08
N ASP A 39 21.86 0.13 17.30
CA ASP A 39 22.45 1.19 16.45
C ASP A 39 22.48 0.82 14.97
N LEU A 40 22.65 -0.46 14.61
CA LEU A 40 22.59 -0.91 13.21
C LEU A 40 21.23 -0.63 12.55
N TYR A 41 20.17 -0.41 13.31
CA TYR A 41 18.86 -0.06 12.76
C TYR A 41 18.81 1.41 12.29
N LYS A 42 19.81 2.24 12.62
CA LYS A 42 19.92 3.61 12.11
C LYS A 42 20.09 3.68 10.58
N ASP A 43 20.53 2.57 9.98
CA ASP A 43 20.66 2.38 8.52
C ASP A 43 19.31 2.19 7.80
N PHE A 44 18.20 2.09 8.52
CA PHE A 44 16.88 2.00 7.90
C PHE A 44 16.47 3.33 7.26
N ASP A 45 15.71 3.24 6.18
CA ASP A 45 15.38 4.39 5.32
C ASP A 45 14.14 5.15 5.82
N PHE A 46 13.19 4.44 6.44
CA PHE A 46 11.91 4.98 6.90
C PHE A 46 11.60 4.52 8.32
N VAL A 47 11.20 5.44 9.19
CA VAL A 47 10.97 5.14 10.62
C VAL A 47 9.52 5.41 10.98
N VAL A 48 8.88 4.48 11.69
CA VAL A 48 7.54 4.66 12.28
C VAL A 48 7.64 4.49 13.78
N ILE A 49 7.12 5.44 14.55
CA ILE A 49 7.13 5.38 16.03
C ILE A 49 5.70 5.27 16.54
N GLY A 50 5.45 4.27 17.39
CA GLY A 50 4.14 3.92 17.93
C GLY A 50 4.09 3.96 19.45
N SER A 51 3.08 4.59 20.04
CA SER A 51 2.90 4.55 21.50
C SER A 51 1.42 4.40 21.88
N PRO A 52 1.06 3.65 22.93
CA PRO A 52 -0.25 3.82 23.53
C PRO A 52 -0.32 5.17 24.25
N VAL A 53 -1.53 5.65 24.47
CA VAL A 53 -1.84 6.75 25.37
C VAL A 53 -2.56 6.18 26.58
N TYR A 54 -1.93 6.29 27.75
CA TYR A 54 -2.53 5.93 29.03
C TYR A 54 -2.54 7.17 29.92
N SER A 55 -3.65 7.37 30.64
CA SER A 55 -3.83 8.54 31.51
C SER A 55 -3.49 9.87 30.82
N GLY A 56 -3.87 10.00 29.54
CA GLY A 56 -3.67 11.21 28.73
C GLY A 56 -2.25 11.45 28.23
N LYS A 57 -1.30 10.52 28.41
CA LYS A 57 0.10 10.68 27.95
C LYS A 57 0.61 9.46 27.19
N LEU A 58 1.59 9.68 26.29
CA LEU A 58 2.35 8.61 25.66
C LEU A 58 3.19 7.85 26.70
N GLU A 59 3.64 6.65 26.33
CA GLU A 59 4.57 5.88 27.14
C GLU A 59 5.89 6.65 27.32
N PRO A 60 6.37 6.82 28.56
CA PRO A 60 7.59 7.58 28.83
C PRO A 60 8.82 7.05 28.08
N GLN A 61 8.91 5.74 27.86
CA GLN A 61 10.05 5.13 27.15
C GLN A 61 10.10 5.60 25.69
N ILE A 62 8.95 5.87 25.04
CA ILE A 62 8.93 6.41 23.68
C ILE A 62 9.42 7.85 23.67
N CYS A 63 8.98 8.68 24.61
CA CYS A 63 9.44 10.06 24.73
C CYS A 63 10.96 10.10 24.98
N GLN A 64 11.46 9.32 25.94
CA GLN A 64 12.88 9.22 26.25
C GLN A 64 13.70 8.67 25.08
N PHE A 65 13.18 7.67 24.37
CA PHE A 65 13.82 7.13 23.17
C PHE A 65 14.00 8.22 22.10
N VAL A 66 12.96 9.01 21.86
CA VAL A 66 12.98 10.12 20.89
C VAL A 66 13.99 11.18 21.29
N GLU A 67 14.02 11.59 22.55
CA GLU A 67 14.99 12.56 23.07
C GLU A 67 16.43 12.06 22.90
N ASN A 68 16.70 10.80 23.26
CA ASN A 68 18.03 10.20 23.18
C ASN A 68 18.53 9.98 21.74
N ASN A 69 17.63 9.95 20.76
CA ASN A 69 17.97 9.66 19.36
C ASN A 69 17.58 10.79 18.41
N LEU A 70 17.38 12.00 18.95
CA LEU A 70 16.76 13.12 18.23
C LEU A 70 17.52 13.52 16.97
N ASP A 71 18.86 13.57 17.03
CA ASP A 71 19.69 13.99 15.90
C ASP A 71 19.54 13.03 14.71
N TRP A 72 19.52 11.72 14.98
CA TRP A 72 19.26 10.71 13.95
C TRP A 72 17.84 10.80 13.39
N LEU A 73 16.83 10.96 14.26
CA LEU A 73 15.43 11.02 13.83
C LEU A 73 15.15 12.23 12.93
N LYS A 74 15.83 13.37 13.14
CA LYS A 74 15.72 14.57 12.29
C LYS A 74 16.18 14.35 10.85
N GLU A 75 17.08 13.40 10.62
CA GLU A 75 17.60 13.06 9.29
C GLU A 75 16.72 12.06 8.54
N LYS A 76 15.74 11.44 9.22
CA LYS A 76 14.92 10.38 8.67
C LYS A 76 13.50 10.85 8.36
N PRO A 77 12.84 10.26 7.34
CA PRO A 77 11.40 10.38 7.20
C PRO A 77 10.73 9.58 8.34
N VAL A 78 10.19 10.30 9.33
CA VAL A 78 9.55 9.73 10.51
C VAL A 78 8.03 9.88 10.42
N ALA A 79 7.30 8.79 10.58
CA ALA A 79 5.86 8.79 10.79
C ALA A 79 5.51 8.37 12.22
N LEU A 80 4.39 8.87 12.75
CA LEU A 80 3.97 8.59 14.12
C LEU A 80 2.58 7.96 14.18
N PHE A 81 2.35 7.05 15.11
CA PHE A 81 0.99 6.69 15.48
C PHE A 81 0.84 6.54 16.99
N CYS A 82 -0.39 6.68 17.47
CA CYS A 82 -0.71 6.28 18.83
C CYS A 82 -1.97 5.42 18.88
N THR A 83 -2.10 4.64 19.96
CA THR A 83 -3.34 3.92 20.27
C THR A 83 -3.98 4.51 21.51
N CYS A 84 -5.24 4.92 21.43
CA CYS A 84 -5.91 5.57 22.55
C CYS A 84 -7.42 5.34 22.56
N LEU A 85 -8.04 5.55 23.72
CA LEU A 85 -9.50 5.59 23.84
C LEU A 85 -10.06 6.98 23.51
N SER A 86 -9.27 8.04 23.77
CA SER A 86 -9.61 9.45 23.51
C SER A 86 -8.81 9.98 22.32
N PRO A 87 -9.45 10.20 21.14
CA PRO A 87 -8.75 10.74 19.98
C PRO A 87 -8.16 12.14 20.19
N SER A 88 -8.74 12.98 21.05
CA SER A 88 -8.19 14.30 21.38
C SER A 88 -6.84 14.18 22.05
N ASP A 89 -6.73 13.32 23.07
CA ASP A 89 -5.50 13.09 23.82
C ASP A 89 -4.42 12.52 22.88
N GLY A 90 -4.81 11.58 22.01
CA GLY A 90 -3.92 11.04 20.98
C GLY A 90 -3.35 12.13 20.07
N ASN A 91 -4.21 13.02 19.57
CA ASN A 91 -3.78 14.10 18.70
C ASN A 91 -2.85 15.10 19.42
N GLU A 92 -3.18 15.51 20.64
CA GLU A 92 -2.35 16.42 21.44
C GLU A 92 -0.94 15.83 21.66
N ASN A 93 -0.89 14.57 22.11
CA ASN A 93 0.37 13.88 22.35
C ASN A 93 1.21 13.69 21.08
N LEU A 94 0.60 13.30 19.96
CA LEU A 94 1.31 13.19 18.67
C LEU A 94 1.77 14.55 18.15
N ASN A 95 1.02 15.63 18.41
CA ASN A 95 1.44 16.99 18.08
C ASN A 95 2.70 17.38 18.84
N ASP A 96 2.75 17.09 20.15
CA ASP A 96 3.89 17.44 20.98
C ASP A 96 5.13 16.62 20.63
N LEU A 97 4.99 15.31 20.43
CA LEU A 97 6.11 14.46 19.98
C LEU A 97 6.62 14.90 18.59
N ALA A 98 5.72 15.27 17.69
CA ALA A 98 6.10 15.79 16.37
C ALA A 98 6.88 17.11 16.48
N LYS A 99 6.50 18.02 17.38
CA LYS A 99 7.26 19.27 17.62
C LYS A 99 8.67 18.97 18.13
N THR A 100 8.83 18.00 19.03
CA THR A 100 10.14 17.59 19.55
C THR A 100 11.05 17.08 18.43
N ILE A 101 10.53 16.19 17.56
CA ILE A 101 11.29 15.63 16.43
C ILE A 101 11.56 16.70 15.35
N GLY A 102 10.58 17.57 15.09
CA GLY A 102 10.60 18.53 14.01
C GLY A 102 9.88 18.01 12.77
N LYS A 103 10.62 17.64 11.72
CA LYS A 103 10.05 17.26 10.43
C LYS A 103 9.58 15.80 10.43
N ILE A 104 8.27 15.59 10.66
CA ILE A 104 7.61 14.30 10.43
C ILE A 104 6.95 14.25 9.05
N VAL A 105 6.78 13.05 8.49
CA VAL A 105 6.08 12.86 7.20
C VAL A 105 4.58 12.67 7.36
N ASP A 106 4.14 12.06 8.46
CA ASP A 106 2.72 11.87 8.76
C ASP A 106 2.49 11.44 10.22
N LYS A 107 1.26 11.56 10.72
CA LYS A 107 0.84 11.02 12.02
C LYS A 107 -0.62 10.61 12.04
N ASN A 108 -0.96 9.57 12.82
CA ASN A 108 -2.34 9.11 12.93
C ASN A 108 -2.70 8.56 14.31
N VAL A 109 -3.95 8.81 14.72
CA VAL A 109 -4.53 8.28 15.94
C VAL A 109 -5.34 7.03 15.60
N LEU A 110 -4.96 5.89 16.18
CA LEU A 110 -5.61 4.61 15.96
C LEU A 110 -6.34 4.16 17.24
N GLY A 111 -7.39 3.36 17.08
CA GLY A 111 -8.22 2.96 18.21
C GLY A 111 -7.49 2.03 19.19
N GLY A 112 -7.57 2.37 20.47
CA GLY A 112 -7.10 1.56 21.59
C GLY A 112 -8.13 0.52 22.06
N VAL A 113 -7.68 -0.37 22.94
CA VAL A 113 -8.53 -1.39 23.57
C VAL A 113 -8.33 -1.32 25.07
N LEU A 114 -9.44 -1.34 25.81
CA LEU A 114 -9.51 -1.48 27.25
C LEU A 114 -10.31 -2.75 27.55
N LYS A 115 -9.64 -3.74 28.16
CA LYS A 115 -10.30 -4.93 28.70
C LYS A 115 -9.95 -5.03 30.17
N GLN A 116 -10.96 -4.97 31.04
CA GLN A 116 -10.74 -4.99 32.48
C GLN A 116 -10.06 -6.27 32.96
N SER A 117 -10.34 -7.39 32.28
CA SER A 117 -9.75 -8.69 32.54
C SER A 117 -8.25 -8.77 32.23
N THR A 118 -7.72 -7.87 31.39
CA THR A 118 -6.30 -7.85 31.01
C THR A 118 -5.47 -6.85 31.82
N LEU A 119 -6.11 -5.96 32.57
CA LEU A 119 -5.42 -4.94 33.36
C LEU A 119 -4.62 -5.57 34.49
N ASN A 120 -3.44 -5.01 34.77
CA ASN A 120 -2.75 -5.33 36.01
C ASN A 120 -3.48 -4.68 37.21
N GLU A 121 -3.14 -5.11 38.42
CA GLU A 121 -3.82 -4.65 39.64
C GLU A 121 -3.69 -3.13 39.88
N GLU A 122 -2.55 -2.54 39.52
CA GLU A 122 -2.30 -1.11 39.68
C GLU A 122 -3.18 -0.27 38.75
N ASP A 123 -3.20 -0.58 37.46
CA ASP A 123 -4.00 0.13 36.47
C ASP A 123 -5.49 -0.09 36.73
N LYS A 124 -5.89 -1.29 37.14
CA LYS A 124 -7.27 -1.59 37.52
C LYS A 124 -7.72 -0.72 38.69
N LYS A 125 -6.90 -0.58 39.73
CA LYS A 125 -7.19 0.31 40.87
C LYS A 125 -7.26 1.78 40.43
N ALA A 126 -6.33 2.24 39.60
CA ALA A 126 -6.31 3.61 39.10
C ALA A 126 -7.58 3.94 38.31
N LEU A 127 -7.99 3.04 37.41
CA LEU A 127 -9.23 3.16 36.63
C LEU A 127 -10.47 3.14 37.52
N GLN A 128 -10.54 2.25 38.52
CA GLN A 128 -11.64 2.20 39.49
C GLN A 128 -11.78 3.51 40.28
N LEU A 129 -10.67 4.10 40.72
CA LEU A 129 -10.69 5.38 41.42
C LEU A 129 -11.16 6.51 40.49
N PHE A 130 -10.69 6.52 39.25
CA PHE A 130 -11.10 7.51 38.24
C PHE A 130 -12.60 7.41 37.91
N SER A 131 -13.10 6.19 37.68
CA SER A 131 -14.52 5.90 37.42
C SER A 131 -15.41 6.34 38.57
N LYS A 132 -15.04 6.03 39.83
CA LYS A 132 -15.77 6.50 41.02
C LYS A 132 -15.80 8.02 41.12
N LYS A 133 -14.71 8.70 40.74
CA LYS A 133 -14.62 10.17 40.82
C LYS A 133 -15.48 10.87 39.77
N ILE A 134 -15.60 10.32 38.57
CA ILE A 134 -16.36 10.92 37.46
C ILE A 134 -17.81 10.39 37.41
N GLY A 135 -18.12 9.30 38.13
CA GLY A 135 -19.48 8.77 38.24
C GLY A 135 -19.93 7.99 37.01
N PHE A 136 -19.02 7.29 36.33
CA PHE A 136 -19.33 6.41 35.20
C PHE A 136 -18.90 4.97 35.51
N GLU A 137 -19.61 3.98 34.96
CA GLU A 137 -19.22 2.58 35.11
C GLU A 137 -18.07 2.21 34.17
N LEU A 138 -17.14 1.40 34.67
CA LEU A 138 -16.07 0.85 33.83
C LEU A 138 -16.63 -0.27 32.98
N GLU A 139 -16.58 -0.08 31.67
CA GLU A 139 -16.90 -1.09 30.68
C GLU A 139 -15.67 -1.40 29.81
N ASP A 140 -15.66 -2.58 29.21
CA ASP A 140 -14.68 -2.91 28.18
C ASP A 140 -14.95 -2.06 26.93
N ILE A 141 -13.88 -1.49 26.36
CA ILE A 141 -13.95 -0.66 25.15
C ILE A 141 -13.00 -1.24 24.11
N ASP A 142 -13.51 -1.54 22.92
CA ASP A 142 -12.70 -2.01 21.79
C ASP A 142 -12.89 -1.06 20.60
N ASN A 143 -11.99 -0.08 20.48
CA ASN A 143 -11.95 0.82 19.34
C ASN A 143 -11.00 0.32 18.23
N PHE A 144 -10.39 -0.88 18.38
CA PHE A 144 -9.47 -1.39 17.37
C PHE A 144 -10.22 -1.64 16.07
N ASN A 145 -9.76 -0.97 15.01
CA ASN A 145 -10.33 -1.12 13.67
C ASN A 145 -9.22 -1.46 12.68
N LEU A 146 -9.20 -2.72 12.23
CA LEU A 146 -8.18 -3.20 11.29
C LEU A 146 -8.20 -2.43 9.96
N SER A 147 -9.38 -2.06 9.45
CA SER A 147 -9.50 -1.31 8.20
C SER A 147 -8.82 0.05 8.30
N ASN A 148 -8.96 0.76 9.44
CA ASN A 148 -8.27 2.03 9.66
C ASN A 148 -6.75 1.86 9.77
N VAL A 149 -6.28 0.79 10.43
CA VAL A 149 -4.86 0.46 10.51
C VAL A 149 -4.27 0.20 9.13
N LEU A 150 -4.94 -0.62 8.31
CA LEU A 150 -4.49 -0.94 6.96
C LEU A 150 -4.58 0.26 6.02
N LYS A 151 -5.58 1.13 6.19
CA LYS A 151 -5.66 2.40 5.47
C LYS A 151 -4.44 3.27 5.76
N TYR A 152 -4.10 3.46 7.03
CA TYR A 152 -2.91 4.22 7.41
C TYR A 152 -1.61 3.58 6.89
N ALA A 153 -1.52 2.24 6.92
CA ALA A 153 -0.39 1.51 6.36
C ALA A 153 -0.21 1.78 4.85
N LEU A 154 -1.31 1.86 4.10
CA LEU A 154 -1.29 2.17 2.67
C LEU A 154 -0.95 3.65 2.41
N GLU A 155 -1.42 4.58 3.23
CA GLU A 155 -1.05 6.00 3.17
C GLU A 155 0.46 6.17 3.40
N LEU A 156 1.01 5.57 4.45
CA LEU A 156 2.46 5.55 4.70
C LEU A 156 3.24 4.87 3.59
N LYS A 157 2.69 3.82 2.97
CA LYS A 157 3.32 3.15 1.82
C LYS A 157 3.44 4.09 0.62
N LEU A 158 2.41 4.89 0.35
CA LEU A 158 2.45 5.89 -0.74
C LEU A 158 3.51 6.95 -0.47
N ILE A 159 3.55 7.50 0.75
CA ILE A 159 4.58 8.47 1.17
C ILE A 159 5.97 7.87 0.99
N LYS A 160 6.18 6.65 1.50
CA LYS A 160 7.45 5.94 1.37
C LYS A 160 7.85 5.74 -0.09
N ASP A 161 6.92 5.27 -0.92
CA ASP A 161 7.16 5.04 -2.34
C ASP A 161 7.50 6.34 -3.09
N ASP A 162 6.97 7.48 -2.67
CA ASP A 162 7.30 8.80 -3.24
C ASP A 162 8.69 9.31 -2.87
N LEU A 163 9.26 8.82 -1.77
CA LEU A 163 10.64 9.12 -1.35
C LEU A 163 11.69 8.33 -2.13
N ILE A 164 11.28 7.37 -2.97
CA ILE A 164 12.21 6.62 -3.82
C ILE A 164 12.80 7.59 -4.86
N PRO A 165 14.14 7.64 -5.03
CA PRO A 165 14.75 8.40 -6.10
C PRO A 165 14.18 8.02 -7.47
N LYS A 166 13.47 8.96 -8.11
CA LYS A 166 12.77 8.76 -9.36
C LYS A 166 13.73 8.95 -10.53
N ALA A 167 13.79 7.97 -11.42
CA ALA A 167 14.41 8.18 -12.72
C ALA A 167 13.61 9.22 -13.53
N PRO A 168 14.21 9.90 -14.53
CA PRO A 168 13.48 10.85 -15.36
C PRO A 168 12.23 10.22 -15.97
N SER A 169 11.07 10.85 -15.74
CA SER A 169 9.74 10.34 -16.14
C SER A 169 9.68 9.85 -17.60
N PRO A 170 10.24 10.55 -18.61
CA PRO A 170 10.26 10.05 -19.99
C PRO A 170 11.04 8.75 -20.18
N LYS A 171 12.13 8.55 -19.42
CA LYS A 171 12.96 7.33 -19.49
C LYS A 171 12.24 6.16 -18.85
N VAL A 172 11.55 6.38 -17.72
CA VAL A 172 10.70 5.36 -17.08
C VAL A 172 9.58 4.96 -18.02
N LYS A 173 8.84 5.93 -18.57
CA LYS A 173 7.77 5.68 -19.53
C LYS A 173 8.27 4.85 -20.71
N LYS A 174 9.33 5.29 -21.40
CA LYS A 174 9.90 4.57 -22.54
C LYS A 174 10.28 3.13 -22.19
N THR A 175 10.86 2.91 -21.01
CA THR A 175 11.27 1.57 -20.56
C THR A 175 10.04 0.70 -20.27
N ILE A 176 8.99 1.27 -19.67
CA ILE A 176 7.71 0.60 -19.44
C ILE A 176 7.05 0.21 -20.76
N GLU A 177 6.91 1.16 -21.68
CA GLU A 177 6.27 0.94 -22.98
C GLU A 177 7.00 -0.13 -23.78
N ASN A 178 8.33 -0.09 -23.80
CA ASN A 178 9.12 -1.13 -24.44
C ASN A 178 8.88 -2.52 -23.83
N PHE A 179 8.77 -2.62 -22.50
CA PHE A 179 8.49 -3.91 -21.87
C PHE A 179 7.09 -4.41 -22.21
N LEU A 180 6.08 -3.53 -22.24
CA LEU A 180 4.71 -3.88 -22.62
C LEU A 180 4.58 -4.23 -24.11
N THR A 181 5.40 -3.67 -25.00
CA THR A 181 5.37 -4.00 -26.43
C THR A 181 6.18 -5.24 -26.79
N THR A 182 7.17 -5.63 -25.99
CA THR A 182 7.94 -6.88 -26.19
C THR A 182 7.31 -8.09 -25.50
N HIS A 183 6.20 -7.91 -24.79
CA HIS A 183 5.42 -8.98 -24.16
C HIS A 183 4.01 -8.98 -24.75
N ASN A 184 3.37 -10.15 -24.76
CA ASN A 184 2.03 -10.31 -25.30
C ASN A 184 1.05 -11.01 -24.34
N THR A 185 1.51 -11.48 -23.18
CA THR A 185 0.67 -12.19 -22.19
C THR A 185 0.77 -11.55 -20.82
N CYS A 186 -0.36 -11.55 -20.09
CA CYS A 186 -0.39 -11.10 -18.70
C CYS A 186 -1.42 -11.90 -17.89
N THR A 187 -1.44 -11.69 -16.58
CA THR A 187 -2.54 -12.11 -15.72
C THR A 187 -3.44 -10.92 -15.41
N LEU A 188 -4.67 -10.93 -15.91
CA LEU A 188 -5.71 -9.95 -15.57
C LEU A 188 -6.45 -10.40 -14.32
N SER A 189 -6.38 -9.60 -13.25
CA SER A 189 -7.11 -9.81 -12.00
C SER A 189 -8.28 -8.85 -11.88
N THR A 190 -9.47 -9.41 -11.67
CA THR A 190 -10.74 -8.69 -11.48
C THR A 190 -11.41 -9.16 -10.19
N SER A 191 -12.21 -8.31 -9.55
CA SER A 191 -12.95 -8.70 -8.36
C SER A 191 -14.24 -7.92 -8.16
N TYR A 192 -15.24 -8.55 -7.55
CA TYR A 192 -16.43 -7.88 -7.04
C TYR A 192 -16.99 -8.65 -5.84
N LYS A 193 -17.16 -7.95 -4.71
CA LYS A 193 -17.47 -8.57 -3.40
C LYS A 193 -16.50 -9.73 -3.11
N ASN A 194 -17.00 -10.95 -2.94
CA ASN A 194 -16.20 -12.13 -2.62
C ASN A 194 -15.70 -12.88 -3.88
N ARG A 195 -16.06 -12.42 -5.08
CA ARG A 195 -15.58 -13.03 -6.33
C ARG A 195 -14.24 -12.42 -6.71
N VAL A 196 -13.22 -13.27 -6.83
CA VAL A 196 -11.88 -12.90 -7.30
C VAL A 196 -11.54 -13.79 -8.48
N ARG A 197 -10.99 -13.19 -9.54
CA ARG A 197 -10.64 -13.93 -10.75
C ARG A 197 -9.32 -13.43 -11.31
N SER A 198 -8.39 -14.36 -11.53
CA SER A 198 -7.16 -14.14 -12.31
C SER A 198 -7.26 -14.91 -13.62
N THR A 199 -7.11 -14.21 -14.74
CA THR A 199 -7.20 -14.79 -16.09
C THR A 199 -5.88 -14.57 -16.83
N PRO A 200 -5.11 -15.61 -17.14
CA PRO A 200 -4.05 -15.54 -18.12
C PRO A 200 -4.65 -15.19 -19.47
N ILE A 201 -4.16 -14.14 -20.12
CA ILE A 201 -4.75 -13.63 -21.35
C ILE A 201 -3.70 -12.90 -22.17
N GLU A 202 -3.83 -13.01 -23.50
CA GLU A 202 -3.03 -12.21 -24.41
C GLU A 202 -3.54 -10.78 -24.49
N TYR A 203 -2.61 -9.84 -24.63
CA TYR A 203 -2.93 -8.43 -24.76
C TYR A 203 -2.28 -7.81 -26.00
N LEU A 204 -2.75 -6.61 -26.32
CA LEU A 204 -2.09 -5.65 -27.19
C LEU A 204 -1.91 -4.38 -26.37
N TYR A 205 -0.74 -3.75 -26.48
CA TYR A 205 -0.48 -2.46 -25.85
C TYR A 205 -0.44 -1.34 -26.89
N SER A 206 -1.09 -0.21 -26.58
CA SER A 206 -0.98 1.01 -27.37
C SER A 206 -1.23 2.25 -26.52
N ASN A 207 -0.25 3.14 -26.46
CA ASN A 207 -0.34 4.48 -25.87
C ASN A 207 -1.09 4.56 -24.51
N GLY A 208 -0.65 3.77 -23.53
CA GLY A 208 -1.26 3.75 -22.19
C GLY A 208 -2.50 2.88 -22.04
N PHE A 209 -2.93 2.21 -23.12
CA PHE A 209 -4.05 1.27 -23.10
C PHE A 209 -3.57 -0.17 -23.34
N MET A 210 -4.21 -1.11 -22.65
CA MET A 210 -4.10 -2.54 -22.96
C MET A 210 -5.44 -3.05 -23.47
N TYR A 211 -5.41 -3.82 -24.56
CA TYR A 211 -6.59 -4.41 -25.19
C TYR A 211 -6.54 -5.93 -25.14
N PHE A 212 -7.67 -6.54 -24.83
CA PHE A 212 -7.81 -7.98 -24.67
C PHE A 212 -8.97 -8.49 -25.52
N LEU A 213 -8.68 -9.40 -26.44
CA LEU A 213 -9.71 -10.14 -27.17
C LEU A 213 -10.16 -11.33 -26.33
N SER A 214 -11.45 -11.60 -26.32
CA SER A 214 -12.02 -12.64 -25.46
C SER A 214 -13.38 -13.14 -25.93
N GLU A 215 -13.52 -14.46 -25.99
CA GLU A 215 -14.81 -15.14 -26.25
C GLU A 215 -15.79 -15.07 -25.07
N GLY A 216 -15.31 -14.72 -23.86
CA GLY A 216 -16.17 -14.58 -22.68
C GLY A 216 -15.48 -14.98 -21.38
N GLY A 217 -16.25 -15.49 -20.43
CA GLY A 217 -15.76 -16.07 -19.17
C GLY A 217 -15.93 -15.19 -17.93
N GLU A 218 -15.52 -15.72 -16.78
CA GLU A 218 -15.88 -15.19 -15.46
C GLU A 218 -15.45 -13.74 -15.20
N LYS A 219 -14.41 -13.24 -15.89
CA LYS A 219 -13.97 -11.84 -15.81
C LYS A 219 -15.10 -10.84 -16.10
N PHE A 220 -16.02 -11.18 -17.01
CA PHE A 220 -17.18 -10.35 -17.35
C PHE A 220 -18.24 -10.31 -16.24
N SER A 221 -18.19 -11.21 -15.25
CA SER A 221 -19.07 -11.11 -14.08
C SER A 221 -18.65 -9.98 -13.12
N ASN A 222 -17.38 -9.56 -13.16
CA ASN A 222 -16.81 -8.53 -12.28
C ASN A 222 -16.74 -7.15 -12.96
N ILE A 223 -16.24 -7.09 -14.20
CA ILE A 223 -15.92 -5.82 -14.90
C ILE A 223 -17.09 -4.82 -14.93
N PRO A 224 -18.34 -5.20 -15.26
CA PRO A 224 -19.47 -4.26 -15.29
C PRO A 224 -19.81 -3.66 -13.92
N LEU A 225 -19.44 -4.34 -12.82
CA LEU A 225 -19.78 -3.96 -11.45
C LEU A 225 -18.61 -3.28 -10.72
N ASN A 226 -17.37 -3.53 -11.16
CA ASN A 226 -16.17 -2.91 -10.64
C ASN A 226 -15.13 -2.79 -11.77
N LYS A 227 -14.88 -1.55 -12.18
CA LYS A 227 -13.91 -1.24 -13.23
C LYS A 227 -12.46 -1.36 -12.75
N ASN A 228 -12.21 -1.34 -11.44
CA ASN A 228 -10.85 -1.41 -10.91
C ASN A 228 -10.26 -2.80 -11.12
N ILE A 229 -9.09 -2.87 -11.75
CA ILE A 229 -8.37 -4.11 -12.02
C ILE A 229 -6.93 -4.04 -11.52
N SER A 230 -6.31 -5.21 -11.45
CA SER A 230 -4.87 -5.36 -11.28
C SER A 230 -4.34 -6.28 -12.38
N ILE A 231 -3.20 -5.94 -12.98
CA ILE A 231 -2.54 -6.78 -13.99
C ILE A 231 -1.10 -7.06 -13.56
N ALA A 232 -0.65 -8.29 -13.81
CA ALA A 232 0.75 -8.66 -13.70
C ALA A 232 1.32 -9.05 -15.08
N VAL A 233 2.42 -8.39 -15.47
CA VAL A 233 3.23 -8.75 -16.64
C VAL A 233 4.65 -8.98 -16.14
N TYR A 234 5.24 -10.16 -16.35
CA TYR A 234 6.56 -10.47 -15.81
C TYR A 234 7.28 -11.52 -16.63
N ASP A 235 8.61 -11.43 -16.63
CA ASP A 235 9.48 -12.47 -17.15
C ASP A 235 9.51 -13.67 -16.20
N ASN A 236 9.76 -14.87 -16.73
CA ASN A 236 10.06 -16.02 -15.91
C ASN A 236 11.24 -15.74 -14.99
N TYR A 237 11.07 -16.00 -13.69
CA TYR A 237 12.15 -15.82 -12.74
C TYR A 237 13.24 -16.87 -12.99
N THR A 238 14.45 -16.42 -13.34
CA THR A 238 15.61 -17.31 -13.45
C THR A 238 16.59 -17.05 -12.31
N ARG A 239 16.96 -15.78 -12.07
CA ARG A 239 17.88 -15.36 -10.99
C ARG A 239 17.52 -13.96 -10.50
N MET A 240 18.00 -13.60 -9.32
CA MET A 240 17.71 -12.30 -8.70
C MET A 240 18.16 -11.10 -9.55
N ASN A 241 19.20 -11.26 -10.38
CA ASN A 241 19.71 -10.23 -11.30
C ASN A 241 18.95 -10.15 -12.64
N SER A 242 17.94 -11.00 -12.86
CA SER A 242 17.09 -11.01 -14.07
C SER A 242 15.66 -10.52 -13.79
N LEU A 243 15.39 -10.02 -12.58
CA LEU A 243 14.04 -9.64 -12.19
C LEU A 243 13.49 -8.53 -13.09
N ALA A 244 12.34 -8.79 -13.70
CA ALA A 244 11.58 -7.85 -14.52
C ALA A 244 10.10 -8.19 -14.41
N GLY A 245 9.33 -7.32 -13.75
CA GLY A 245 7.90 -7.53 -13.60
C GLY A 245 7.17 -6.25 -13.21
N MET A 246 5.99 -6.08 -13.77
CA MET A 246 5.11 -4.96 -13.56
C MET A 246 3.86 -5.40 -12.80
N GLN A 247 3.49 -4.57 -11.82
CA GLN A 247 2.15 -4.52 -11.28
C GLN A 247 1.47 -3.29 -11.87
N ILE A 248 0.28 -3.48 -12.42
CA ILE A 248 -0.44 -2.44 -13.16
C ILE A 248 -1.80 -2.28 -12.50
N THR A 249 -2.08 -1.08 -12.02
CA THR A 249 -3.42 -0.65 -11.62
C THR A 249 -4.07 0.07 -12.78
N GLY A 250 -5.29 -0.32 -13.12
CA GLY A 250 -6.02 0.26 -14.25
C GLY A 250 -7.53 0.19 -14.10
N SER A 251 -8.22 0.74 -15.09
CA SER A 251 -9.67 0.76 -15.20
C SER A 251 -10.13 0.01 -16.44
N ALA A 252 -11.04 -0.94 -16.27
CA ALA A 252 -11.55 -1.80 -17.33
C ALA A 252 -12.86 -1.29 -17.94
N TYR A 253 -12.94 -1.38 -19.26
CA TYR A 253 -14.09 -1.02 -20.07
C TYR A 253 -14.33 -2.10 -21.12
N ILE A 254 -15.59 -2.40 -21.40
CA ILE A 254 -15.96 -3.26 -22.53
C ILE A 254 -16.14 -2.35 -23.73
N VAL A 255 -15.38 -2.58 -24.80
CA VAL A 255 -15.51 -1.83 -26.04
C VAL A 255 -16.76 -2.36 -26.76
N PRO A 256 -17.76 -1.50 -27.06
CA PRO A 256 -18.94 -1.95 -27.78
C PRO A 256 -18.59 -2.47 -29.18
N GLU A 257 -19.28 -3.53 -29.59
CA GLU A 257 -19.22 -4.04 -30.96
C GLU A 257 -19.60 -2.94 -31.97
N ASP A 258 -19.13 -3.09 -33.21
CA ASP A 258 -19.39 -2.17 -34.33
C ASP A 258 -18.92 -0.71 -34.16
N THR A 259 -18.05 -0.43 -33.19
CA THR A 259 -17.39 0.87 -33.04
C THR A 259 -16.09 0.95 -33.85
N TYR A 260 -15.66 2.17 -34.19
CA TYR A 260 -14.35 2.39 -34.82
C TYR A 260 -13.20 1.81 -33.98
N GLU A 261 -13.24 2.03 -32.66
CA GLU A 261 -12.23 1.49 -31.73
C GLU A 261 -12.20 -0.04 -31.75
N TYR A 262 -13.36 -0.70 -31.81
CA TYR A 262 -13.42 -2.15 -31.91
C TYR A 262 -12.67 -2.66 -33.16
N TYR A 263 -12.99 -2.10 -34.32
CA TYR A 263 -12.37 -2.50 -35.59
C TYR A 263 -10.89 -2.12 -35.69
N ASP A 264 -10.48 -1.00 -35.09
CA ASP A 264 -9.08 -0.59 -35.01
C ASP A 264 -8.25 -1.62 -34.22
N VAL A 265 -8.74 -2.06 -33.05
CA VAL A 265 -8.07 -3.08 -32.23
C VAL A 265 -7.97 -4.42 -32.96
N ILE A 266 -9.01 -4.85 -33.68
CA ILE A 266 -8.98 -6.07 -34.50
C ILE A 266 -7.89 -5.98 -35.57
N LYS A 267 -7.77 -4.83 -36.27
CA LYS A 267 -6.71 -4.58 -37.26
C LYS A 267 -5.33 -4.58 -36.64
N MET A 268 -5.16 -3.96 -35.48
CA MET A 268 -3.88 -3.94 -34.76
C MET A 268 -3.41 -5.33 -34.34
N LYS A 269 -4.34 -6.26 -34.06
CA LYS A 269 -4.03 -7.68 -33.82
C LYS A 269 -3.72 -8.48 -35.11
N GLY A 270 -3.80 -7.85 -36.28
CA GLY A 270 -3.57 -8.50 -37.57
C GLY A 270 -4.73 -9.40 -38.01
N LEU A 271 -5.92 -9.25 -37.40
CA LEU A 271 -7.10 -10.04 -37.73
C LEU A 271 -7.97 -9.33 -38.77
N ASN A 272 -8.66 -10.12 -39.59
CA ASN A 272 -9.56 -9.60 -40.63
C ASN A 272 -10.98 -9.41 -40.06
N GLU A 273 -11.60 -8.26 -40.32
CA GLU A 273 -12.99 -7.98 -39.91
C GLU A 273 -13.98 -9.04 -40.40
N ASN A 274 -13.83 -9.51 -41.64
CA ASN A 274 -14.68 -10.55 -42.22
C ASN A 274 -14.50 -11.89 -41.51
N PHE A 275 -13.30 -12.18 -40.98
CA PHE A 275 -13.07 -13.38 -40.21
C PHE A 275 -13.83 -13.33 -38.88
N ILE A 276 -13.77 -12.19 -38.17
CA ILE A 276 -14.47 -12.01 -36.89
C ILE A 276 -15.99 -12.11 -37.06
N LYS A 277 -16.55 -11.49 -38.10
CA LYS A 277 -18.00 -11.56 -38.39
C LYS A 277 -18.51 -12.97 -38.70
N ASN A 278 -17.62 -13.87 -39.13
CA ASN A 278 -17.96 -15.24 -39.47
C ASN A 278 -17.70 -16.23 -38.31
N LEU A 279 -17.24 -15.76 -37.15
CA LEU A 279 -17.09 -16.61 -35.96
C LEU A 279 -18.46 -17.05 -35.44
N GLN A 280 -18.54 -18.29 -34.94
CA GLN A 280 -19.75 -18.83 -34.31
C GLN A 280 -20.00 -18.24 -32.91
N VAL A 281 -19.07 -17.43 -32.40
CA VAL A 281 -19.10 -16.84 -31.06
C VAL A 281 -18.75 -15.36 -31.13
N ASN A 282 -19.29 -14.56 -30.19
CA ASN A 282 -18.95 -13.15 -30.10
C ASN A 282 -17.52 -12.97 -29.61
N MET A 283 -16.75 -12.15 -30.33
CA MET A 283 -15.42 -11.74 -29.89
C MET A 283 -15.51 -10.41 -29.13
N ASN A 284 -15.39 -10.46 -27.82
CA ASN A 284 -15.46 -9.27 -26.96
C ASN A 284 -14.08 -8.60 -26.86
N ILE A 285 -14.06 -7.28 -26.70
CA ILE A 285 -12.83 -6.52 -26.44
C ILE A 285 -12.94 -5.84 -25.07
N ILE A 286 -11.97 -6.12 -24.20
CA ILE A 286 -11.78 -5.38 -22.96
C ILE A 286 -10.65 -4.38 -23.19
N LYS A 287 -10.94 -3.10 -22.95
CA LYS A 287 -9.96 -2.02 -22.91
C LYS A 287 -9.60 -1.74 -21.46
N ILE A 288 -8.32 -1.62 -21.18
CA ILE A 288 -7.79 -1.19 -19.89
C ILE A 288 -7.10 0.15 -20.10
N GLU A 289 -7.59 1.17 -19.40
CA GLU A 289 -6.86 2.41 -19.20
C GLU A 289 -5.89 2.21 -18.02
N ILE A 290 -4.58 2.30 -18.28
CA ILE A 290 -3.58 2.17 -17.23
C ILE A 290 -3.60 3.45 -16.38
N ASN A 291 -3.64 3.31 -15.06
CA ASN A 291 -3.56 4.44 -14.13
C ASN A 291 -2.18 4.53 -13.46
N LYS A 292 -1.65 3.40 -13.01
CA LYS A 292 -0.38 3.32 -12.27
C LYS A 292 0.36 2.04 -12.62
N ILE A 293 1.68 2.12 -12.77
CA ILE A 293 2.57 0.97 -12.90
C ILE A 293 3.64 1.02 -11.82
N GLU A 294 3.78 -0.05 -11.05
CA GLU A 294 4.99 -0.35 -10.29
C GLU A 294 5.85 -1.33 -11.08
N PHE A 295 7.00 -0.86 -11.56
CA PHE A 295 7.92 -1.68 -12.34
C PHE A 295 9.14 -2.04 -11.51
N LEU A 296 9.28 -3.33 -11.19
CA LEU A 296 10.46 -3.88 -10.55
C LEU A 296 11.37 -4.48 -11.62
N TYR A 297 12.47 -3.78 -11.93
CA TYR A 297 13.38 -4.14 -13.01
C TYR A 297 14.84 -3.98 -12.60
N SER A 298 15.55 -5.10 -12.54
CA SER A 298 16.96 -5.18 -12.17
C SER A 298 17.88 -4.28 -13.02
N LYS A 299 17.52 -4.04 -14.29
CA LYS A 299 18.33 -3.20 -15.20
C LYS A 299 18.28 -1.71 -14.85
N PHE A 300 17.33 -1.23 -14.04
CA PHE A 300 17.37 0.16 -13.56
C PHE A 300 18.62 0.47 -12.75
N LYS A 301 19.18 -0.51 -12.02
CA LYS A 301 20.47 -0.33 -11.32
C LYS A 301 21.63 -0.01 -12.27
N LYS A 302 21.64 -0.61 -13.46
CA LYS A 302 22.65 -0.35 -14.50
C LYS A 302 22.49 1.04 -15.13
N MET A 303 21.40 1.74 -14.82
CA MET A 303 21.11 3.09 -15.24
C MET A 303 21.21 4.09 -14.08
N ASP A 304 21.84 3.69 -12.97
CA ASP A 304 21.99 4.47 -11.72
C ASP A 304 20.68 4.85 -11.03
N PHE A 305 19.65 4.00 -11.14
CA PHE A 305 18.36 4.18 -10.49
C PHE A 305 17.98 3.02 -9.58
N GLU A 306 17.07 3.26 -8.64
CA GLU A 306 16.50 2.20 -7.82
C GLU A 306 15.75 1.17 -8.69
N PRO A 307 15.84 -0.14 -8.38
CA PRO A 307 15.18 -1.20 -9.16
C PRO A 307 13.67 -1.07 -9.29
N LYS A 308 13.02 -0.43 -8.31
CA LYS A 308 11.60 -0.18 -8.31
C LYS A 308 11.39 1.24 -8.82
N GLN A 309 10.64 1.37 -9.91
CA GLN A 309 10.18 2.65 -10.43
C GLN A 309 8.66 2.65 -10.48
N ILE A 310 8.05 3.80 -10.21
CA ILE A 310 6.60 3.97 -10.22
C ILE A 310 6.26 5.04 -11.25
N TYR A 311 5.28 4.76 -12.10
CA TYR A 311 4.81 5.67 -13.12
C TYR A 311 3.30 5.80 -13.07
N PHE A 312 2.81 7.03 -13.07
CA PHE A 312 1.39 7.36 -13.17
C PHE A 312 1.09 7.85 -14.57
N PHE A 313 0.13 7.23 -15.24
CA PHE A 313 -0.32 7.69 -16.54
C PHE A 313 -1.26 8.88 -16.37
N PRO A 314 -1.19 9.90 -17.26
CA PRO A 314 -2.18 10.97 -17.28
C PRO A 314 -3.57 10.39 -17.49
N LYS A 315 -4.57 10.94 -16.78
CA LYS A 315 -5.96 10.57 -17.05
C LYS A 315 -6.36 11.09 -18.43
N HIS A 316 -6.95 10.23 -19.24
CA HIS A 316 -7.57 10.65 -20.48
C HIS A 316 -8.94 11.24 -20.12
N LEU A 317 -9.03 12.57 -20.06
CA LEU A 317 -10.28 13.31 -19.77
C LEU A 317 -11.22 13.31 -20.98
#